data_AF-A0A846RT23-F1
#
_entry.id   AF-A0A846RT23-F1
#
_cell.length_a   1.000
_cell.length_b   1.000
_cell.length_c   1.000
_cell.angle_alpha   90.00
_cell.angle_beta   90.00
_cell.angle_gamma   90.00
#
_symmetry.space_group_name_H-M   'P 1'
#
loop_
_entity.id
_entity.type
_entity.pdbx_description
1 polymer ?
#
loop_
_entity_poly.entity_id
_entity_poly.type
_entity_poly.pdbx_seq_one_letter_code
_entity_poly.pdbx_strand_id
1 'polypeptide(L)'
;MSRTPTGEISPLREAGVGQRDPRRAAMSGWIGSALEYYDFALYGLAATLIFPAIFFPSENPTVGIIASLATYAVGYVARPIGAVVLGAYGDRHGRKHVLVFAMLLMGFATFAVGLLPTYAQVGLLAPVLLVVLRLIQGFAVAGELGGASAMIVEHSPDARRGFFASFSLQGTQVGSILATGVLLTLAAILPDEQFETWGWRIPFLLSAVVILAGYYIRRRVQEPPAYQAQADSGETKRRFPLIELLRSYPWVVLRCVIMTFTNVIGMATLIFGVSYATQDGYGIGYSSDDFLWVTLVANVVAVLTIPVFGGLSDKIGRRALMVAGGLGGGLLAGGYLWAIEQRSLLLVFVCVVIVQGLLFQMWNATFATFFQEQFPMRIRVTGFAVSQNVGLMIASFFPSIFTAIAPPGSENVPMVIGLTTFGICLIAAVATLLSPDTRSKSLEDLEGSPARGA
;
A
#
# COMPACT_ATOMS: atom_id res chain seq x y z
N MET A 1 44.35 54.94 1.36
CA MET A 1 43.92 54.06 2.47
C MET A 1 42.40 54.09 2.56
N SER A 2 41.74 53.23 1.79
CA SER A 2 40.28 53.09 1.76
C SER A 2 39.83 52.18 2.90
N ARG A 3 38.93 52.67 3.76
CA ARG A 3 38.27 51.86 4.79
C ARG A 3 37.11 51.10 4.17
N THR A 4 37.17 49.78 4.22
CA THR A 4 36.08 48.84 3.95
C THR A 4 34.98 49.01 5.01
N PRO A 5 33.69 49.07 4.64
CA PRO A 5 32.60 48.92 5.59
C PRO A 5 32.42 47.43 5.89
N THR A 6 32.46 47.08 7.18
CA THR A 6 32.07 45.78 7.73
C THR A 6 30.63 45.48 7.36
N GLY A 7 30.40 44.39 6.62
CA GLY A 7 29.08 43.89 6.29
C GLY A 7 28.35 43.43 7.55
N GLU A 8 27.30 44.15 7.91
CA GLU A 8 26.25 43.64 8.80
C GLU A 8 25.59 42.44 8.11
N ILE A 9 25.61 41.30 8.79
CA ILE A 9 24.89 40.10 8.39
C ILE A 9 23.41 40.42 8.59
N SER A 10 22.74 40.81 7.52
CA SER A 10 21.28 40.94 7.47
C SER A 10 20.67 39.58 7.86
N PRO A 11 19.83 39.49 8.91
CA PRO A 11 19.07 38.27 9.16
C PRO A 11 18.19 38.06 7.93
N LEU A 12 18.43 36.95 7.23
CA LEU A 12 17.64 36.52 6.09
C LEU A 12 16.17 36.67 6.47
N ARG A 13 15.50 37.65 5.84
CA ARG A 13 14.04 37.78 5.86
C ARG A 13 13.49 36.41 5.51
N GLU A 14 12.83 35.78 6.48
CA GLU A 14 11.84 34.73 6.25
C GLU A 14 10.80 35.31 5.29
N ALA A 15 11.06 35.19 3.99
CA ALA A 15 10.08 35.47 2.97
C ALA A 15 8.97 34.44 3.17
N GLY A 16 7.78 34.94 3.51
CA GLY A 16 6.61 34.14 3.87
C GLY A 16 6.25 33.12 2.80
N VAL A 17 6.72 31.89 2.97
CA VAL A 17 6.08 30.70 2.42
C VAL A 17 4.79 30.54 3.21
N GLY A 18 3.63 30.60 2.54
CA GLY A 18 2.33 30.39 3.18
C GLY A 18 2.40 29.23 4.17
N GLN A 19 1.92 29.45 5.41
CA GLN A 19 2.10 28.54 6.54
C GLN A 19 1.96 27.08 6.11
N ARG A 20 3.10 26.38 6.00
CA ARG A 20 3.12 24.92 5.82
C ARG A 20 2.38 24.35 7.04
N ASP A 21 1.19 23.80 6.84
CA ASP A 21 0.43 23.12 7.89
C ASP A 21 0.59 21.59 7.74
N PRO A 22 1.71 21.02 8.20
CA PRO A 22 2.00 19.59 8.06
C PRO A 22 0.99 18.73 8.82
N ARG A 23 0.37 19.25 9.87
CA ARG A 23 -0.64 18.50 10.65
C ARG A 23 -1.92 18.34 9.86
N ARG A 24 -2.38 19.40 9.21
CA ARG A 24 -3.57 19.34 8.35
C ARG A 24 -3.34 18.51 7.11
N ALA A 25 -2.15 18.60 6.50
CA ALA A 25 -1.77 17.73 5.38
C ALA A 25 -1.71 16.26 5.78
N ALA A 26 -1.07 15.93 6.91
CA ALA A 26 -1.00 14.57 7.44
C ALA A 26 -2.39 14.02 7.82
N MET A 27 -3.24 14.82 8.46
CA MET A 27 -4.62 14.42 8.79
C MET A 27 -5.44 14.15 7.53
N SER A 28 -5.34 15.04 6.52
CA SER A 28 -6.06 14.83 5.26
C SER A 28 -5.60 13.57 4.52
N GLY A 29 -4.28 13.31 4.50
CA GLY A 29 -3.75 12.10 3.90
C GLY A 29 -4.14 10.85 4.69
N TRP A 30 -4.09 10.90 6.02
CA TRP A 30 -4.52 9.81 6.91
C TRP A 30 -5.99 9.42 6.67
N ILE A 31 -6.90 10.40 6.62
CA ILE A 31 -8.32 10.11 6.36
C ILE A 31 -8.51 9.56 4.94
N GLY A 32 -7.87 10.16 3.93
CA GLY A 32 -7.95 9.67 2.55
C GLY A 32 -7.50 8.22 2.42
N SER A 33 -6.34 7.89 2.98
CA SER A 33 -5.80 6.54 2.98
C SER A 33 -6.65 5.54 3.77
N ALA A 34 -7.27 5.96 4.88
CA ALA A 34 -8.19 5.10 5.64
C ALA A 34 -9.46 4.78 4.87
N LEU A 35 -10.04 5.78 4.21
CA LEU A 35 -11.25 5.61 3.40
C LEU A 35 -11.03 4.68 2.20
N GLU A 36 -9.90 4.81 1.53
CA GLU A 36 -9.56 3.95 0.39
C GLU A 36 -9.23 2.53 0.80
N TYR A 37 -8.42 2.36 1.85
CA TYR A 37 -8.09 1.02 2.30
C TYR A 37 -9.25 0.30 2.99
N TYR A 38 -10.24 1.04 3.51
CA TYR A 38 -11.53 0.44 3.87
C TYR A 38 -12.13 -0.28 2.66
N ASP A 39 -12.31 0.41 1.54
CA ASP A 39 -12.89 -0.17 0.32
C ASP A 39 -12.04 -1.33 -0.23
N PHE A 40 -10.71 -1.15 -0.25
CA PHE A 40 -9.79 -2.18 -0.76
C PHE A 40 -9.81 -3.46 0.09
N ALA A 41 -9.70 -3.31 1.43
CA ALA A 41 -9.68 -4.41 2.37
C ALA A 41 -11.04 -5.10 2.44
N LEU A 42 -12.14 -4.33 2.40
CA LEU A 42 -13.49 -4.87 2.39
C LEU A 42 -13.70 -5.83 1.20
N TYR A 43 -13.28 -5.43 0.00
CA TYR A 43 -13.32 -6.32 -1.16
C TYR A 43 -12.45 -7.55 -0.92
N GLY A 44 -11.21 -7.37 -0.41
CA GLY A 44 -10.30 -8.49 -0.17
C GLY A 44 -10.90 -9.55 0.75
N LEU A 45 -11.47 -9.11 1.88
CA LEU A 45 -12.16 -9.97 2.84
C LEU A 45 -13.37 -10.66 2.20
N ALA A 46 -14.21 -9.91 1.49
CA ALA A 46 -15.38 -10.47 0.83
C ALA A 46 -15.01 -11.44 -0.30
N ALA A 47 -13.93 -11.20 -1.04
CA ALA A 47 -13.44 -12.08 -2.09
C ALA A 47 -12.93 -13.43 -1.56
N THR A 48 -12.44 -13.45 -0.33
CA THR A 48 -12.02 -14.68 0.34
C THR A 48 -13.18 -15.39 1.03
N LEU A 49 -14.07 -14.64 1.71
CA LEU A 49 -15.04 -15.21 2.63
C LEU A 49 -16.46 -15.34 2.06
N ILE A 50 -16.86 -14.47 1.14
CA ILE A 50 -18.27 -14.30 0.73
C ILE A 50 -18.47 -14.62 -0.75
N PHE A 51 -17.66 -14.02 -1.63
CA PHE A 51 -17.84 -14.15 -3.07
C PHE A 51 -17.70 -15.57 -3.62
N PRO A 52 -16.87 -16.49 -3.06
CA PRO A 52 -16.85 -17.87 -3.51
C PRO A 52 -18.24 -18.52 -3.53
N ALA A 53 -19.04 -18.31 -2.49
CA ALA A 53 -20.39 -18.85 -2.41
C ALA A 53 -21.40 -18.11 -3.32
N ILE A 54 -21.25 -16.79 -3.48
CA ILE A 54 -22.26 -15.95 -4.15
C ILE A 54 -22.06 -15.81 -5.66
N PHE A 55 -20.80 -15.73 -6.10
CA PHE A 55 -20.41 -15.42 -7.47
C PHE A 55 -19.72 -16.58 -8.19
N PHE A 56 -19.21 -17.59 -7.45
CA PHE A 56 -18.35 -18.63 -8.01
C PHE A 56 -18.78 -20.08 -7.66
N PRO A 57 -19.94 -20.55 -8.14
CA PRO A 57 -20.32 -21.95 -7.97
C PRO A 57 -19.29 -22.91 -8.60
N SER A 58 -18.94 -23.96 -7.85
CA SER A 58 -17.82 -24.89 -8.13
C SER A 58 -18.05 -25.85 -9.29
N GLU A 59 -19.26 -25.89 -9.86
CA GLU A 59 -19.64 -26.86 -10.90
C GLU A 59 -19.17 -26.48 -12.31
N ASN A 60 -18.75 -25.23 -12.54
CA ASN A 60 -18.36 -24.74 -13.87
C ASN A 60 -16.84 -24.43 -13.94
N PRO A 61 -16.07 -25.14 -14.80
CA PRO A 61 -14.63 -24.90 -14.94
C PRO A 61 -14.26 -23.47 -15.34
N THR A 62 -15.08 -22.79 -16.15
CA THR A 62 -14.89 -21.39 -16.53
C THR A 62 -15.07 -20.46 -15.33
N VAL A 63 -16.00 -20.76 -14.43
CA VAL A 63 -16.20 -20.01 -13.18
C VAL A 63 -15.00 -20.16 -12.26
N GLY A 64 -14.39 -21.36 -12.17
CA GLY A 64 -13.16 -21.57 -11.41
C GLY A 64 -11.97 -20.74 -11.91
N ILE A 65 -11.84 -20.56 -13.23
CA ILE A 65 -10.82 -19.68 -13.82
C ILE A 65 -11.09 -18.22 -13.45
N ILE A 66 -12.34 -17.75 -13.58
CA ILE A 66 -12.70 -16.37 -13.21
C ILE A 66 -12.54 -16.14 -11.70
N ALA A 67 -12.85 -17.13 -10.87
CA ALA A 67 -12.67 -17.09 -9.42
C ALA A 67 -11.20 -16.90 -9.05
N SER A 68 -10.30 -17.66 -9.68
CA SER A 68 -8.84 -17.55 -9.52
C SER A 68 -8.30 -16.17 -9.94
N LEU A 69 -8.80 -15.63 -11.05
CA LEU A 69 -8.46 -14.29 -11.50
C LEU A 69 -8.98 -13.22 -10.50
N ALA A 70 -10.20 -13.39 -9.99
CA ALA A 70 -10.87 -12.45 -9.11
C ALA A 70 -10.32 -12.41 -7.67
N THR A 71 -9.67 -13.49 -7.20
CA THR A 71 -9.35 -13.66 -5.77
C THR A 71 -8.33 -12.65 -5.27
N TYR A 72 -7.36 -12.20 -6.09
CA TYR A 72 -6.42 -11.15 -5.66
C TYR A 72 -5.65 -10.50 -6.82
N ALA A 73 -5.12 -11.30 -7.76
CA ALA A 73 -4.15 -10.84 -8.75
C ALA A 73 -4.70 -9.78 -9.71
N VAL A 74 -5.95 -9.90 -10.17
CA VAL A 74 -6.50 -8.98 -11.19
C VAL A 74 -6.54 -7.53 -10.72
N GLY A 75 -6.87 -7.28 -9.44
CA GLY A 75 -6.84 -5.93 -8.89
C GLY A 75 -5.43 -5.31 -8.90
N TYR A 76 -4.40 -6.14 -8.73
CA TYR A 76 -3.01 -5.68 -8.78
C TYR A 76 -2.48 -5.49 -10.21
N VAL A 77 -3.01 -6.21 -11.20
CA VAL A 77 -2.64 -6.04 -12.62
C VAL A 77 -3.11 -4.69 -13.18
N ALA A 78 -4.25 -4.17 -12.71
CA ALA A 78 -4.72 -2.85 -13.12
C ALA A 78 -3.90 -1.70 -12.55
N ARG A 79 -3.14 -1.93 -11.46
CA ARG A 79 -2.42 -0.87 -10.74
C ARG A 79 -1.32 -0.20 -11.57
N PRO A 80 -0.42 -0.91 -12.26
CA PRO A 80 0.58 -0.25 -13.12
C PRO A 80 -0.06 0.65 -14.19
N ILE A 81 -1.18 0.21 -14.78
CA ILE A 81 -1.91 0.99 -15.79
C ILE A 81 -2.48 2.26 -15.12
N GLY A 82 -3.09 2.12 -13.94
CA GLY A 82 -3.54 3.24 -13.12
C GLY A 82 -2.42 4.22 -12.78
N ALA A 83 -1.26 3.72 -12.35
CA ALA A 83 -0.11 4.54 -11.99
C ALA A 83 0.37 5.39 -13.16
N VAL A 84 0.42 4.81 -14.37
CA VAL A 84 0.80 5.51 -15.60
C VAL A 84 -0.24 6.56 -15.99
N VAL A 85 -1.51 6.17 -16.05
CA VAL A 85 -2.58 7.04 -16.56
C VAL A 85 -2.92 8.15 -15.56
N LEU A 86 -3.14 7.81 -14.28
CA LEU A 86 -3.46 8.76 -13.22
C LEU A 86 -2.25 9.63 -12.86
N GLY A 87 -1.03 9.08 -12.92
CA GLY A 87 0.20 9.86 -12.77
C GLY A 87 0.31 10.95 -13.85
N ALA A 88 0.20 10.57 -15.13
CA ALA A 88 0.22 11.52 -16.24
C ALA A 88 -0.94 12.54 -16.19
N TYR A 89 -2.12 12.10 -15.74
CA TYR A 89 -3.27 13.00 -15.56
C TYR A 89 -3.00 14.04 -14.46
N GLY A 90 -2.34 13.65 -13.37
CA GLY A 90 -2.00 14.54 -12.26
C GLY A 90 -0.89 15.51 -12.53
N ASP A 91 0.09 15.10 -13.33
CA ASP A 91 1.12 16.01 -13.81
C ASP A 91 0.53 17.12 -14.70
N ARG A 92 -0.58 16.84 -15.41
CA ARG A 92 -1.23 17.80 -16.34
C ARG A 92 -2.33 18.67 -15.72
N HIS A 93 -3.12 18.13 -14.81
CA HIS A 93 -4.33 18.78 -14.26
C HIS A 93 -4.23 19.10 -12.76
N GLY A 94 -3.07 18.86 -12.14
CA GLY A 94 -2.87 19.08 -10.71
C GLY A 94 -3.19 17.85 -9.87
N ARG A 95 -2.41 17.67 -8.80
CA ARG A 95 -2.46 16.46 -7.95
C ARG A 95 -3.78 16.30 -7.21
N LYS A 96 -4.41 17.41 -6.81
CA LYS A 96 -5.71 17.42 -6.13
C LYS A 96 -6.81 16.79 -6.98
N HIS A 97 -6.82 17.04 -8.30
CA HIS A 97 -7.85 16.53 -9.18
C HIS A 97 -7.77 15.01 -9.34
N VAL A 98 -6.57 14.45 -9.43
CA VAL A 98 -6.37 12.99 -9.46
C VAL A 98 -6.80 12.34 -8.17
N LEU A 99 -6.40 12.95 -7.05
CA LEU A 99 -6.73 12.50 -5.71
C LEU A 99 -8.26 12.48 -5.47
N VAL A 100 -9.01 13.44 -6.01
CA VAL A 100 -10.48 13.39 -5.93
C VAL A 100 -11.04 12.35 -6.90
N PHE A 101 -10.53 12.30 -8.13
CA PHE A 101 -11.02 11.36 -9.15
C PHE A 101 -10.82 9.89 -8.76
N ALA A 102 -9.63 9.53 -8.29
CA ALA A 102 -9.29 8.17 -7.86
C ALA A 102 -10.17 7.72 -6.70
N MET A 103 -10.31 8.54 -5.67
CA MET A 103 -11.20 8.26 -4.53
C MET A 103 -12.67 8.10 -4.96
N LEU A 104 -13.20 8.96 -5.84
CA LEU A 104 -14.57 8.83 -6.33
C LEU A 104 -14.76 7.57 -7.18
N LEU A 105 -13.80 7.27 -8.06
CA LEU A 105 -13.82 6.09 -8.92
C LEU A 105 -13.80 4.80 -8.10
N MET A 106 -12.93 4.75 -7.09
CA MET A 106 -12.81 3.62 -6.18
C MET A 106 -14.10 3.41 -5.37
N GLY A 107 -14.59 4.45 -4.71
CA GLY A 107 -15.79 4.33 -3.89
C GLY A 107 -17.03 4.00 -4.72
N PHE A 108 -17.18 4.59 -5.92
CA PHE A 108 -18.29 4.23 -6.81
C PHE A 108 -18.21 2.76 -7.25
N ALA A 109 -17.01 2.26 -7.57
CA ALA A 109 -16.83 0.85 -7.89
C ALA A 109 -17.17 -0.05 -6.71
N THR A 110 -16.77 0.31 -5.48
CA THR A 110 -17.12 -0.43 -4.26
C THR A 110 -18.63 -0.42 -4.01
N PHE A 111 -19.27 0.73 -4.13
CA PHE A 111 -20.72 0.86 -4.03
C PHE A 111 -21.45 0.00 -5.07
N ALA A 112 -20.96 -0.01 -6.32
CA ALA A 112 -21.51 -0.82 -7.39
C ALA A 112 -21.41 -2.33 -7.13
N VAL A 113 -20.39 -2.80 -6.40
CA VAL A 113 -20.29 -4.21 -5.98
C VAL A 113 -21.49 -4.61 -5.12
N GLY A 114 -21.93 -3.73 -4.20
CA GLY A 114 -23.11 -3.96 -3.37
C GLY A 114 -24.42 -4.05 -4.16
N LEU A 115 -24.44 -3.51 -5.38
CA LEU A 115 -25.59 -3.54 -6.30
C LEU A 115 -25.54 -4.69 -7.31
N LEU A 116 -24.46 -5.48 -7.34
CA LEU A 116 -24.34 -6.55 -8.33
C LEU A 116 -25.40 -7.64 -8.17
N PRO A 117 -25.97 -8.15 -9.27
CA PRO A 117 -26.77 -9.36 -9.22
C PRO A 117 -25.90 -10.58 -8.89
N THR A 118 -26.48 -11.62 -8.28
CA THR A 118 -25.77 -12.85 -7.92
C THR A 118 -25.65 -13.81 -9.11
N TYR A 119 -24.81 -14.83 -9.00
CA TYR A 119 -24.69 -15.85 -10.06
C TYR A 119 -26.03 -16.53 -10.35
N ALA A 120 -26.84 -16.80 -9.32
CA ALA A 120 -28.17 -17.38 -9.48
C ALA A 120 -29.12 -16.53 -10.32
N GLN A 121 -28.90 -15.21 -10.41
CA GLN A 121 -29.77 -14.29 -11.13
C GLN A 121 -29.37 -14.10 -12.60
N VAL A 122 -28.06 -13.99 -12.89
CA VAL A 122 -27.57 -13.60 -14.22
C VAL A 122 -26.42 -14.47 -14.75
N GLY A 123 -26.10 -15.58 -14.07
CA GLY A 123 -25.04 -16.51 -14.45
C GLY A 123 -23.66 -15.87 -14.52
N LEU A 124 -22.90 -16.19 -15.57
CA LEU A 124 -21.52 -15.73 -15.79
C LEU A 124 -21.33 -14.21 -15.82
N LEU A 125 -22.39 -13.44 -16.05
CA LEU A 125 -22.30 -11.97 -16.03
C LEU A 125 -21.92 -11.45 -14.64
N ALA A 126 -22.40 -12.08 -13.57
CA ALA A 126 -22.13 -11.65 -12.19
C ALA A 126 -20.63 -11.65 -11.84
N PRO A 127 -19.88 -12.76 -12.01
CA PRO A 127 -18.45 -12.77 -11.73
C PRO A 127 -17.65 -11.91 -12.72
N VAL A 128 -18.08 -11.76 -13.99
CA VAL A 128 -17.42 -10.85 -14.95
C VAL A 128 -17.54 -9.39 -14.50
N LEU A 129 -18.73 -8.94 -14.11
CA LEU A 129 -18.94 -7.58 -13.61
C LEU A 129 -18.14 -7.34 -12.32
N LEU A 130 -18.10 -8.32 -11.42
CA LEU A 130 -17.27 -8.26 -10.21
C LEU A 130 -15.79 -8.05 -10.55
N VAL A 131 -15.26 -8.80 -11.51
CA VAL A 131 -13.87 -8.65 -11.99
C VAL A 131 -13.63 -7.29 -12.64
N VAL A 132 -14.57 -6.77 -13.44
CA VAL A 132 -14.47 -5.43 -14.04
C VAL A 132 -14.44 -4.34 -12.96
N LEU A 133 -15.32 -4.40 -11.97
CA LEU A 133 -15.30 -3.46 -10.84
C LEU A 133 -13.98 -3.56 -10.07
N ARG A 134 -13.43 -4.77 -9.91
CA ARG A 134 -12.13 -4.98 -9.26
C ARG A 134 -10.97 -4.38 -10.06
N LEU A 135 -10.99 -4.47 -11.39
CA LEU A 135 -10.02 -3.80 -12.26
C LEU A 135 -10.10 -2.27 -12.09
N ILE A 136 -11.31 -1.71 -12.02
CA ILE A 136 -11.53 -0.28 -11.81
C ILE A 136 -10.99 0.17 -10.44
N GLN A 137 -11.27 -0.59 -9.37
CA GLN A 137 -10.71 -0.32 -8.04
C GLN A 137 -9.17 -0.38 -8.05
N GLY A 138 -8.60 -1.42 -8.67
CA GLY A 138 -7.16 -1.58 -8.81
C GLY A 138 -6.50 -0.40 -9.54
N PHE A 139 -7.12 0.04 -10.63
CA PHE A 139 -6.69 1.23 -11.37
C PHE A 139 -6.73 2.51 -10.51
N ALA A 140 -7.81 2.71 -9.75
CA ALA A 140 -7.98 3.89 -8.90
C ALA A 140 -6.93 3.98 -7.78
N VAL A 141 -6.67 2.88 -7.07
CA VAL A 141 -5.73 2.84 -5.92
C VAL A 141 -4.31 3.24 -6.31
N ALA A 142 -3.91 3.00 -7.56
CA ALA A 142 -2.54 3.21 -8.00
C ALA A 142 -2.05 4.66 -7.92
N GLY A 143 -2.96 5.64 -8.05
CA GLY A 143 -2.62 7.07 -8.01
C GLY A 143 -2.61 7.67 -6.61
N GLU A 144 -3.24 7.00 -5.64
CA GLU A 144 -3.54 7.59 -4.33
C GLU A 144 -2.35 7.63 -3.40
N LEU A 145 -1.75 6.48 -3.10
CA LEU A 145 -0.68 6.40 -2.11
C LEU A 145 0.51 7.28 -2.50
N GLY A 146 0.80 7.35 -3.80
CA GLY A 146 1.84 8.24 -4.34
C GLY A 146 1.49 9.71 -4.19
N GLY A 147 0.27 10.12 -4.53
CA GLY A 147 -0.17 11.51 -4.41
C GLY A 147 -0.30 11.98 -2.95
N ALA A 148 -0.92 11.18 -2.09
CA ALA A 148 -1.12 11.48 -0.67
C ALA A 148 0.22 11.57 0.08
N SER A 149 1.10 10.60 -0.12
CA SER A 149 2.42 10.60 0.54
C SER A 149 3.29 11.76 0.04
N ALA A 150 3.26 12.08 -1.26
CA ALA A 150 4.03 13.20 -1.81
C ALA A 150 3.51 14.54 -1.27
N MET A 151 2.20 14.71 -1.17
CA MET A 151 1.60 15.90 -0.58
C MET A 151 2.01 16.06 0.89
N ILE A 152 2.02 14.99 1.68
CA ILE A 152 2.49 15.07 3.08
C ILE A 152 3.97 15.43 3.13
N VAL A 153 4.82 14.75 2.36
CA VAL A 153 6.27 14.99 2.36
C VAL A 153 6.61 16.41 1.94
N GLU A 154 5.93 16.98 0.95
CA GLU A 154 6.17 18.34 0.48
C GLU A 154 5.75 19.44 1.47
N HIS A 155 4.81 19.16 2.36
CA HIS A 155 4.40 20.09 3.42
C HIS A 155 5.14 19.84 4.75
N SER A 156 5.89 18.75 4.85
CA SER A 156 6.53 18.33 6.10
C SER A 156 7.87 19.04 6.33
N PRO A 157 8.21 19.38 7.59
CA PRO A 157 9.56 19.83 7.93
C PRO A 157 10.60 18.76 7.58
N ASP A 158 11.76 19.17 7.07
CA ASP A 158 12.78 18.25 6.55
C ASP A 158 13.19 17.17 7.56
N ALA A 159 13.34 17.54 8.83
CA ALA A 159 13.77 16.65 9.91
C ALA A 159 12.68 15.69 10.43
N ARG A 160 11.43 15.79 9.95
CA ARG A 160 10.29 14.96 10.42
C ARG A 160 9.47 14.36 9.28
N ARG A 161 10.05 14.29 8.07
CA ARG A 161 9.37 13.79 6.87
C ARG A 161 8.88 12.35 7.06
N GLY A 162 9.70 11.47 7.64
CA GLY A 162 9.34 10.09 7.92
C GLY A 162 8.17 9.98 8.90
N PHE A 163 8.20 10.75 10.00
CA PHE A 163 7.11 10.78 10.96
C PHE A 163 5.78 11.21 10.34
N PHE A 164 5.74 12.32 9.60
CA PHE A 164 4.48 12.79 9.00
C PHE A 164 3.99 11.87 7.88
N ALA A 165 4.87 11.39 7.00
CA ALA A 165 4.50 10.48 5.91
C ALA A 165 3.93 9.15 6.44
N SER A 166 4.38 8.70 7.61
CA SER A 166 3.89 7.46 8.24
C SER A 166 2.39 7.49 8.56
N PHE A 167 1.78 8.67 8.76
CA PHE A 167 0.33 8.76 8.99
C PHE A 167 -0.49 8.33 7.77
N SER A 168 0.02 8.54 6.55
CA SER A 168 -0.63 8.01 5.33
C SER A 168 -0.80 6.48 5.43
N LEU A 169 0.30 5.80 5.80
CA LEU A 169 0.37 4.35 5.93
C LEU A 169 -0.35 3.84 7.19
N GLN A 170 -0.37 4.63 8.26
CA GLN A 170 -1.21 4.31 9.41
C GLN A 170 -2.69 4.33 9.03
N GLY A 171 -3.11 5.31 8.21
CA GLY A 171 -4.45 5.40 7.65
C GLY A 171 -4.83 4.11 6.92
N THR A 172 -3.94 3.54 6.11
CA THR A 172 -4.21 2.28 5.38
C THR A 172 -4.54 1.12 6.31
N GLN A 173 -3.83 0.99 7.43
CA GLN A 173 -4.10 -0.04 8.43
C GLN A 173 -5.42 0.21 9.16
N VAL A 174 -5.72 1.46 9.53
CA VAL A 174 -6.98 1.83 10.18
C VAL A 174 -8.17 1.54 9.26
N GLY A 175 -8.08 1.89 7.98
CA GLY A 175 -9.09 1.56 6.99
C GLY A 175 -9.37 0.06 6.91
N SER A 176 -8.31 -0.75 6.91
CA SER A 176 -8.42 -2.21 6.88
C SER A 176 -9.11 -2.76 8.14
N ILE A 177 -8.78 -2.24 9.33
CA ILE A 177 -9.43 -2.60 10.59
C ILE A 177 -10.92 -2.21 10.58
N LEU A 178 -11.26 -1.03 10.05
CA LEU A 178 -12.65 -0.60 9.93
C LEU A 178 -13.45 -1.53 9.01
N ALA A 179 -12.87 -1.95 7.88
CA ALA A 179 -13.51 -2.91 6.98
C ALA A 179 -13.79 -4.25 7.67
N THR A 180 -12.79 -4.79 8.37
CA THR A 180 -12.96 -6.01 9.18
C THR A 180 -14.01 -5.82 10.27
N GLY A 181 -13.97 -4.72 11.01
CA GLY A 181 -14.90 -4.43 12.10
C GLY A 181 -16.35 -4.35 11.64
N VAL A 182 -16.61 -3.67 10.52
CA VAL A 182 -17.97 -3.59 9.93
C VAL A 182 -18.45 -4.98 9.51
N LEU A 183 -17.59 -5.76 8.85
CA LEU A 183 -17.94 -7.10 8.37
C LEU A 183 -18.25 -8.06 9.53
N LEU A 184 -17.38 -8.09 10.56
CA LEU A 184 -17.56 -8.92 11.75
C LEU A 184 -18.81 -8.53 12.54
N THR A 185 -19.07 -7.23 12.68
CA THR A 185 -20.26 -6.74 13.40
C THR A 185 -21.54 -7.20 12.69
N LEU A 186 -21.58 -7.15 11.36
CA LEU A 186 -22.73 -7.63 10.60
C LEU A 186 -22.90 -9.15 10.69
N ALA A 187 -21.80 -9.90 10.59
CA ALA A 187 -21.82 -11.36 10.74
C ALA A 187 -22.26 -11.80 12.15
N ALA A 188 -21.96 -11.01 13.18
CA ALA A 188 -22.38 -11.31 14.56
C ALA A 188 -23.85 -11.00 14.86
N ILE A 189 -24.45 -10.04 14.15
CA ILE A 189 -25.82 -9.56 14.42
C ILE A 189 -26.85 -10.23 13.49
N LEU A 190 -26.46 -10.61 12.27
CA LEU A 190 -27.35 -11.22 11.29
C LEU A 190 -27.25 -12.75 11.34
N PRO A 191 -28.38 -13.48 11.25
CA PRO A 191 -28.35 -14.92 10.97
C PRO A 191 -27.66 -15.22 9.63
N ASP A 192 -26.95 -16.35 9.53
CA ASP A 192 -26.17 -16.75 8.34
C ASP A 192 -26.97 -16.63 7.03
N GLU A 193 -28.21 -17.13 7.02
CA GLU A 193 -29.10 -17.06 5.86
C GLU A 193 -29.36 -15.61 5.39
N GLN A 194 -29.53 -14.68 6.33
CA GLN A 194 -29.77 -13.25 6.03
C GLN A 194 -28.48 -12.56 5.59
N PHE A 195 -27.36 -12.94 6.20
CA PHE A 195 -26.05 -12.41 5.83
C PHE A 195 -25.70 -12.77 4.38
N GLU A 196 -25.92 -14.01 3.98
CA GLU A 196 -25.64 -14.51 2.63
C GLU A 196 -26.62 -13.97 1.57
N THR A 197 -27.89 -13.70 1.92
CA THR A 197 -28.85 -13.13 0.95
C THR A 197 -28.61 -11.66 0.67
N TRP A 198 -28.45 -10.84 1.72
CA TRP A 198 -28.38 -9.38 1.55
C TRP A 198 -27.44 -8.66 2.52
N GLY A 199 -27.14 -9.23 3.69
CA GLY A 199 -26.30 -8.59 4.70
C GLY A 199 -24.91 -8.24 4.21
N TRP A 200 -24.31 -9.10 3.37
CA TRP A 200 -23.01 -8.85 2.74
C TRP A 200 -22.97 -7.61 1.86
N ARG A 201 -24.11 -7.08 1.39
CA ARG A 201 -24.18 -5.87 0.53
C ARG A 201 -23.98 -4.59 1.34
N ILE A 202 -24.34 -4.59 2.63
CA ILE A 202 -24.35 -3.39 3.48
C ILE A 202 -22.98 -2.71 3.56
N PRO A 203 -21.85 -3.43 3.82
CA PRO A 203 -20.53 -2.80 3.88
C PRO A 203 -20.14 -2.06 2.59
N PHE A 204 -20.55 -2.59 1.44
CA PHE A 204 -20.29 -2.00 0.12
C PHE A 204 -21.14 -0.74 -0.10
N LEU A 205 -22.42 -0.78 0.30
CA LEU A 205 -23.30 0.38 0.21
C LEU A 205 -22.87 1.51 1.16
N LEU A 206 -22.29 1.17 2.32
CA LEU A 206 -21.68 2.15 3.24
C LEU A 206 -20.50 2.91 2.61
N SER A 207 -19.91 2.41 1.52
CA SER A 207 -18.92 3.17 0.74
C SER A 207 -19.50 4.49 0.20
N ALA A 208 -20.83 4.63 0.05
CA ALA A 208 -21.44 5.93 -0.26
C ALA A 208 -21.12 7.01 0.78
N VAL A 209 -21.08 6.65 2.07
CA VAL A 209 -20.69 7.57 3.16
C VAL A 209 -19.21 7.92 3.04
N VAL A 210 -18.38 6.93 2.70
CA VAL A 210 -16.94 7.08 2.46
C VAL A 210 -16.66 8.06 1.32
N ILE A 211 -17.37 7.92 0.19
CA ILE A 211 -17.30 8.81 -0.97
C ILE A 211 -17.64 10.26 -0.56
N LEU A 212 -18.75 10.46 0.17
CA LEU A 212 -19.21 11.79 0.58
C LEU A 212 -18.23 12.44 1.57
N ALA A 213 -17.77 11.70 2.57
CA ALA A 213 -16.80 12.16 3.56
C ALA A 213 -15.46 12.53 2.88
N GLY A 214 -14.96 11.64 2.02
CA GLY A 214 -13.75 11.85 1.26
C GLY A 214 -13.83 13.09 0.35
N TYR A 215 -14.94 13.25 -0.37
CA TYR A 215 -15.17 14.42 -1.24
C TYR A 215 -15.17 15.72 -0.44
N TYR A 216 -15.85 15.76 0.71
CA TYR A 216 -15.91 16.93 1.58
C TYR A 216 -14.52 17.32 2.10
N ILE A 217 -13.74 16.35 2.55
CA ILE A 217 -12.39 16.56 3.11
C ILE A 217 -11.44 17.04 2.01
N ARG A 218 -11.40 16.36 0.86
CA ARG A 218 -10.47 16.68 -0.24
C ARG A 218 -10.79 18.00 -0.93
N ARG A 219 -12.05 18.47 -0.88
CA ARG A 219 -12.40 19.81 -1.38
C ARG A 219 -11.67 20.93 -0.64
N ARG A 220 -11.34 20.74 0.65
CA ARG A 220 -10.72 21.73 1.55
C ARG A 220 -9.19 21.73 1.55
N VAL A 221 -8.55 20.83 0.82
CA VAL A 221 -7.08 20.75 0.73
C VAL A 221 -6.57 21.76 -0.30
N GLN A 222 -5.55 22.54 0.09
CA GLN A 222 -4.85 23.49 -0.77
C GLN A 222 -3.75 22.78 -1.57
N GLU A 223 -3.48 23.25 -2.79
CA GLU A 223 -2.41 22.67 -3.62
C GLU A 223 -1.03 22.95 -3.01
N PRO A 224 -0.03 22.05 -3.21
CA PRO A 224 1.31 22.27 -2.70
C PRO A 224 1.90 23.61 -3.17
N PRO A 225 2.55 24.40 -2.29
CA PRO A 225 3.15 25.69 -2.63
C PRO A 225 4.14 25.62 -3.80
N ALA A 226 4.84 24.49 -3.96
CA ALA A 226 5.78 24.25 -5.05
C ALA A 226 5.08 24.15 -6.42
N TYR A 227 3.85 23.62 -6.47
CA TYR A 227 3.06 23.55 -7.71
C TYR A 227 2.52 24.92 -8.10
N GLN A 228 2.12 25.74 -7.12
CA GLN A 228 1.70 27.14 -7.35
C GLN A 228 2.87 27.97 -7.88
N ALA A 229 4.06 27.86 -7.27
CA ALA A 229 5.25 28.57 -7.74
C ALA A 229 5.68 28.15 -9.17
N GLN A 230 5.44 26.90 -9.57
CA GLN A 230 5.78 26.38 -10.89
C GLN A 230 4.68 26.65 -11.94
N ALA A 231 3.42 26.80 -11.52
CA ALA A 231 2.33 27.26 -12.36
C ALA A 231 2.48 28.75 -12.73
N ASP A 232 2.99 29.55 -11.78
CA ASP A 232 3.22 30.99 -11.95
C ASP A 232 4.48 31.30 -12.80
N SER A 233 5.45 30.39 -12.88
CA SER A 233 6.71 30.62 -13.62
C SER A 233 6.61 30.45 -15.15
N GLY A 234 5.46 30.02 -15.67
CA GLY A 234 5.23 29.91 -17.12
C GLY A 234 6.14 28.91 -17.85
N GLU A 235 6.94 28.10 -17.14
CA GLU A 235 7.78 27.07 -17.74
C GLU A 235 6.88 25.98 -18.35
N THR A 236 6.72 26.07 -19.66
CA THR A 236 6.08 25.14 -20.59
C THR A 236 5.84 23.73 -20.02
N LYS A 237 4.55 23.34 -19.90
CA LYS A 237 4.06 21.96 -19.74
C LYS A 237 4.82 20.99 -20.66
N ARG A 238 5.95 20.41 -20.22
CA ARG A 238 6.84 19.62 -21.07
C ARG A 238 6.79 18.12 -20.70
N ARG A 239 6.30 17.37 -21.70
CA ARG A 239 6.40 15.93 -22.04
C ARG A 239 6.16 14.89 -20.93
N PHE A 240 5.44 13.83 -21.33
CA PHE A 240 5.10 12.65 -20.52
C PHE A 240 6.31 12.16 -19.69
N PRO A 241 6.28 12.36 -18.36
CA PRO A 241 7.42 12.05 -17.49
C PRO A 241 7.71 10.55 -17.41
N LEU A 242 6.80 9.68 -17.85
CA LEU A 242 7.03 8.24 -17.91
C LEU A 242 8.14 7.85 -18.90
N ILE A 243 8.16 8.44 -20.10
CA ILE A 243 9.17 8.10 -21.12
C ILE A 243 10.54 8.61 -20.67
N GLU A 244 10.58 9.79 -20.05
CA GLU A 244 11.79 10.35 -19.45
C GLU A 244 12.26 9.49 -18.26
N LEU A 245 11.36 9.09 -17.36
CA LEU A 245 11.67 8.21 -16.23
C LEU A 245 12.32 6.90 -16.68
N LEU A 246 11.72 6.21 -17.65
CA LEU A 246 12.23 4.91 -18.13
C LEU A 246 13.52 5.02 -18.95
N ARG A 247 13.79 6.16 -19.57
CA ARG A 247 15.04 6.39 -20.31
C ARG A 247 16.17 6.92 -19.45
N SER A 248 15.87 7.82 -18.52
CA SER A 248 16.86 8.55 -17.74
C SER A 248 17.15 7.91 -16.37
N TYR A 249 16.19 7.17 -15.80
CA TYR A 249 16.32 6.55 -14.47
C TYR A 249 15.89 5.07 -14.40
N PRO A 250 16.19 4.21 -15.41
CA PRO A 250 15.72 2.82 -15.44
C PRO A 250 16.23 2.00 -14.24
N TRP A 251 17.48 2.23 -13.81
CA TRP A 251 18.07 1.52 -12.68
C TRP A 251 17.47 1.91 -11.34
N VAL A 252 17.06 3.18 -11.18
CA VAL A 252 16.37 3.64 -9.95
C VAL A 252 14.98 3.02 -9.87
N VAL A 253 14.25 2.97 -10.99
CA VAL A 253 12.96 2.29 -11.09
C VAL A 253 13.11 0.81 -10.77
N LEU A 254 14.07 0.12 -11.39
CA LEU A 254 14.31 -1.31 -11.14
C LEU A 254 14.64 -1.59 -9.67
N ARG A 255 15.50 -0.77 -9.05
CA ARG A 255 15.83 -0.89 -7.62
C ARG A 255 14.58 -0.71 -6.75
N CYS A 256 13.74 0.29 -7.02
CA CYS A 256 12.49 0.52 -6.27
C CYS A 256 11.48 -0.63 -6.46
N VAL A 257 11.37 -1.19 -7.67
CA VAL A 257 10.57 -2.40 -7.95
C VAL A 257 11.06 -3.56 -7.10
N ILE A 258 12.37 -3.84 -7.09
CA ILE A 258 12.96 -4.93 -6.30
C ILE A 258 12.79 -4.70 -4.79
N MET A 259 12.95 -3.46 -4.30
CA MET A 259 12.71 -3.13 -2.89
C MET A 259 11.26 -3.42 -2.45
N THR A 260 10.30 -3.26 -3.38
CA THR A 260 8.88 -3.55 -3.13
C THR A 260 8.63 -5.04 -2.84
N PHE A 261 9.52 -5.93 -3.29
CA PHE A 261 9.42 -7.36 -3.01
C PHE A 261 9.51 -7.70 -1.52
N THR A 262 9.92 -6.76 -0.65
CA THR A 262 9.82 -6.92 0.81
C THR A 262 8.38 -7.19 1.29
N ASN A 263 7.36 -6.83 0.49
CA ASN A 263 5.96 -7.24 0.72
C ASN A 263 5.76 -8.76 0.77
N VAL A 264 6.73 -9.56 0.28
CA VAL A 264 6.75 -11.01 0.40
C VAL A 264 6.56 -11.49 1.85
N ILE A 265 7.03 -10.72 2.84
CA ILE A 265 6.84 -11.02 4.27
C ILE A 265 5.34 -11.08 4.59
N GLY A 266 4.57 -10.10 4.09
CA GLY A 266 3.12 -10.08 4.27
C GLY A 266 2.39 -11.16 3.49
N MET A 267 2.85 -11.44 2.27
CA MET A 267 2.32 -12.52 1.44
C MET A 267 2.54 -13.90 2.09
N ALA A 268 3.71 -14.14 2.69
CA ALA A 268 4.05 -15.38 3.37
C ALA A 268 3.26 -15.55 4.69
N THR A 269 3.05 -14.46 5.43
CA THR A 269 2.44 -14.53 6.77
C THR A 269 0.91 -14.42 6.77
N LEU A 270 0.35 -13.42 6.09
CA LEU A 270 -1.09 -13.09 6.15
C LEU A 270 -1.91 -13.71 5.00
N ILE A 271 -1.28 -14.10 3.90
CA ILE A 271 -2.00 -14.76 2.79
C ILE A 271 -1.70 -16.25 2.83
N PHE A 272 -0.45 -16.64 2.56
CA PHE A 272 -0.07 -18.04 2.55
C PHE A 272 -0.19 -18.66 3.95
N GLY A 273 0.23 -17.97 5.01
CA GLY A 273 0.14 -18.48 6.37
C GLY A 273 -1.29 -18.79 6.83
N VAL A 274 -2.28 -17.99 6.40
CA VAL A 274 -3.71 -18.29 6.65
C VAL A 274 -4.09 -19.56 5.90
N SER A 275 -3.80 -19.64 4.59
CA SER A 275 -4.09 -20.83 3.78
C SER A 275 -3.42 -22.10 4.36
N TYR A 276 -2.17 -21.99 4.81
CA TYR A 276 -1.42 -23.09 5.41
C TYR A 276 -2.06 -23.58 6.72
N ALA A 277 -2.61 -22.67 7.51
CA ALA A 277 -3.24 -22.99 8.78
C ALA A 277 -4.65 -23.57 8.66
N THR A 278 -5.45 -23.03 7.73
CA THR A 278 -6.89 -23.29 7.65
C THR A 278 -7.29 -24.28 6.55
N GLN A 279 -6.46 -24.51 5.53
CA GLN A 279 -6.80 -25.48 4.48
C GLN A 279 -6.55 -26.92 4.95
N ASP A 280 -7.58 -27.76 4.84
CA ASP A 280 -7.53 -29.18 5.22
C ASP A 280 -6.39 -29.94 4.54
N GLY A 281 -6.02 -29.55 3.31
CA GLY A 281 -4.93 -30.18 2.56
C GLY A 281 -3.56 -30.12 3.24
N TYR A 282 -3.32 -29.14 4.12
CA TYR A 282 -2.07 -29.04 4.89
C TYR A 282 -2.14 -29.76 6.25
N GLY A 283 -3.32 -30.21 6.68
CA GLY A 283 -3.48 -31.04 7.88
C GLY A 283 -3.19 -30.35 9.22
N ILE A 284 -3.26 -29.01 9.28
CA ILE A 284 -3.03 -28.26 10.53
C ILE A 284 -4.32 -28.11 11.34
N GLY A 285 -5.42 -27.69 10.69
CA GLY A 285 -6.77 -27.69 11.26
C GLY A 285 -7.09 -26.50 12.15
N TYR A 286 -6.51 -25.32 11.93
CA TYR A 286 -6.96 -24.10 12.60
C TYR A 286 -8.28 -23.60 12.04
N SER A 287 -9.07 -22.94 12.89
CA SER A 287 -10.29 -22.27 12.44
C SER A 287 -9.97 -20.95 11.73
N SER A 288 -10.85 -20.55 10.81
CA SER A 288 -10.77 -19.23 10.18
C SER A 288 -10.89 -18.09 11.21
N ASP A 289 -11.63 -18.29 12.30
CA ASP A 289 -11.81 -17.30 13.36
C ASP A 289 -10.50 -17.01 14.11
N ASP A 290 -9.74 -18.05 14.46
CA ASP A 290 -8.42 -17.90 15.10
C ASP A 290 -7.50 -16.99 14.28
N PHE A 291 -7.48 -17.19 12.95
CA PHE A 291 -6.61 -16.43 12.06
C PHE A 291 -7.13 -15.02 11.72
N LEU A 292 -8.44 -14.78 11.84
CA LEU A 292 -8.99 -13.43 11.85
C LEU A 292 -8.48 -12.64 13.07
N TRP A 293 -8.46 -13.25 14.26
CA TRP A 293 -7.89 -12.62 15.46
C TRP A 293 -6.39 -12.39 15.35
N VAL A 294 -5.62 -13.36 14.84
CA VAL A 294 -4.18 -13.22 14.56
C VAL A 294 -3.92 -12.02 13.64
N THR A 295 -4.69 -11.89 12.56
CA THR A 295 -4.59 -10.77 11.62
C THR A 295 -4.98 -9.43 12.25
N LEU A 296 -6.03 -9.42 13.07
CA LEU A 296 -6.49 -8.21 13.77
C LEU A 296 -5.42 -7.71 14.74
N VAL A 297 -4.85 -8.60 15.58
CA VAL A 297 -3.79 -8.23 16.52
C VAL A 297 -2.55 -7.69 15.78
N ALA A 298 -2.15 -8.34 14.68
CA ALA A 298 -1.06 -7.85 13.85
C ALA A 298 -1.31 -6.44 13.31
N ASN A 299 -2.53 -6.17 12.82
CA ASN A 299 -2.92 -4.86 12.30
C ASN A 299 -2.99 -3.78 13.39
N VAL A 300 -3.50 -4.11 14.59
CA VAL A 300 -3.55 -3.18 15.72
C VAL A 300 -2.15 -2.78 16.15
N VAL A 301 -1.24 -3.75 16.29
CA VAL A 301 0.17 -3.46 16.60
C VAL A 301 0.80 -2.62 15.49
N ALA A 302 0.51 -2.92 14.22
CA ALA A 302 1.01 -2.16 13.09
C ALA A 302 0.58 -0.68 13.13
N VAL A 303 -0.69 -0.39 13.47
CA VAL A 303 -1.17 1.00 13.63
C VAL A 303 -0.36 1.77 14.67
N LEU A 304 0.03 1.11 15.77
CA LEU A 304 0.79 1.74 16.85
C LEU A 304 2.28 1.93 16.47
N THR A 305 2.86 0.99 15.73
CA THR A 305 4.29 0.98 15.45
C THR A 305 4.69 1.80 14.22
N ILE A 306 3.77 2.01 13.26
CA ILE A 306 4.03 2.79 12.04
C ILE A 306 4.57 4.20 12.35
N PRO A 307 3.94 5.03 13.21
CA PRO A 307 4.48 6.36 13.54
C PRO A 307 5.80 6.31 14.30
N VAL A 308 5.99 5.29 15.13
CA VAL A 308 7.22 5.09 15.90
C VAL A 308 8.40 4.84 14.96
N PHE A 309 8.25 3.92 14.02
CA PHE A 309 9.29 3.64 13.02
C PHE A 309 9.45 4.76 12.00
N GLY A 310 8.37 5.45 11.64
CA GLY A 310 8.42 6.67 10.84
C GLY A 310 9.33 7.74 11.46
N GLY A 311 9.13 8.05 12.74
CA GLY A 311 9.99 8.99 13.48
C GLY A 311 11.39 8.47 13.77
N LEU A 312 11.55 7.15 13.98
CA LEU A 312 12.87 6.53 14.14
C LEU A 312 13.69 6.63 12.85
N SER A 313 13.03 6.56 11.69
CA SER A 313 13.67 6.64 10.38
C SER A 313 14.34 7.99 10.13
N ASP A 314 13.76 9.06 10.68
CA ASP A 314 14.32 10.40 10.61
C ASP A 314 15.61 10.53 11.47
N LYS A 315 15.78 9.67 12.48
CA LYS A 315 16.97 9.66 13.37
C LYS A 315 18.06 8.70 12.91
N ILE A 316 17.72 7.44 12.64
CA ILE A 316 18.67 6.36 12.33
C ILE A 316 19.00 6.30 10.83
N GLY A 317 18.09 6.79 9.98
CA GLY A 317 18.18 6.69 8.53
C GLY A 317 17.25 5.59 7.98
N ARG A 318 16.59 5.89 6.86
CA ARG A 318 15.54 5.04 6.27
C ARG A 318 16.10 3.74 5.71
N ARG A 319 17.25 3.80 5.06
CA ARG A 319 17.94 2.64 4.48
C ARG A 319 18.22 1.55 5.53
N ALA A 320 18.68 1.94 6.72
CA ALA A 320 18.99 1.00 7.80
C ALA A 320 17.73 0.28 8.31
N LEU A 321 16.63 1.00 8.51
CA LEU A 321 15.36 0.40 8.95
C LEU A 321 14.74 -0.51 7.90
N MET A 322 14.77 -0.13 6.62
CA MET A 322 14.26 -0.96 5.53
C MET A 322 15.03 -2.29 5.43
N VAL A 323 16.36 -2.25 5.54
CA VAL A 323 17.20 -3.46 5.51
C VAL A 323 16.98 -4.33 6.75
N ALA A 324 17.01 -3.72 7.94
CA ALA A 324 16.82 -4.46 9.20
C ALA A 324 15.43 -5.10 9.28
N GLY A 325 14.39 -4.36 8.92
CA GLY A 325 13.01 -4.86 8.87
C GLY A 325 12.80 -5.95 7.82
N GLY A 326 13.36 -5.75 6.62
CA GLY A 326 13.27 -6.71 5.53
C GLY A 326 13.97 -8.03 5.84
N LEU A 327 15.22 -7.99 6.31
CA LEU A 327 15.98 -9.19 6.64
C LEU A 327 15.46 -9.89 7.90
N GLY A 328 15.16 -9.11 8.95
CA GLY A 328 14.62 -9.66 10.19
C GLY A 328 13.26 -10.29 9.98
N GLY A 329 12.35 -9.60 9.28
CA GLY A 329 11.01 -10.12 8.98
C GLY A 329 11.05 -11.31 8.02
N GLY A 330 11.94 -11.28 7.01
CA GLY A 330 12.14 -12.41 6.10
C GLY A 330 12.68 -13.66 6.81
N LEU A 331 13.63 -13.50 7.73
CA LEU A 331 14.20 -14.61 8.51
C LEU A 331 13.15 -15.24 9.44
N LEU A 332 12.40 -14.39 10.16
CA LEU A 332 11.39 -14.84 11.11
C LEU A 332 10.07 -15.29 10.47
N ALA A 333 9.86 -15.05 9.16
CA ALA A 333 8.70 -15.58 8.45
C ALA A 333 8.64 -17.12 8.48
N GLY A 334 9.79 -17.80 8.37
CA GLY A 334 9.87 -19.25 8.56
C GLY A 334 9.54 -19.67 9.99
N GLY A 335 9.97 -18.89 10.99
CA GLY A 335 9.61 -19.09 12.39
C GLY A 335 8.12 -18.94 12.67
N TYR A 336 7.45 -18.00 12.00
CA TYR A 336 5.99 -17.87 12.05
C TYR A 336 5.28 -19.09 11.47
N LEU A 337 5.68 -19.58 10.29
CA LEU A 337 5.08 -20.78 9.71
C LEU A 337 5.35 -22.03 10.56
N TRP A 338 6.52 -22.11 11.18
CA TRP A 338 6.85 -23.18 12.12
C TRP A 338 5.97 -23.11 13.37
N ALA A 339 5.65 -21.92 13.87
CA ALA A 339 4.71 -21.76 14.98
C ALA A 339 3.30 -22.29 14.64
N ILE A 340 2.87 -22.13 13.38
CA ILE A 340 1.62 -22.71 12.87
C ILE A 340 1.70 -24.24 12.88
N GLU A 341 2.80 -24.80 12.37
CA GLU A 341 3.05 -26.25 12.34
C GLU A 341 3.03 -26.87 13.75
N GLN A 342 3.52 -26.15 14.76
CA GLN A 342 3.49 -26.58 16.17
C GLN A 342 2.10 -26.56 16.81
N ARG A 343 1.06 -26.09 16.10
CA ARG A 343 -0.33 -26.01 16.59
C ARG A 343 -0.47 -25.23 17.90
N SER A 344 0.43 -24.27 18.15
CA SER A 344 0.40 -23.39 19.33
C SER A 344 -0.08 -22.00 18.96
N LEU A 345 -1.35 -21.70 19.24
CA LEU A 345 -1.96 -20.41 18.89
C LEU A 345 -1.24 -19.22 19.58
N LEU A 346 -0.80 -19.40 20.83
CA LEU A 346 -0.03 -18.37 21.55
C LEU A 346 1.27 -18.04 20.82
N LEU A 347 1.97 -19.06 20.33
CA LEU A 347 3.22 -18.88 19.59
C LEU A 347 2.97 -18.17 18.26
N VAL A 348 1.87 -18.50 17.56
CA VAL A 348 1.44 -17.81 16.34
C VAL A 348 1.20 -16.31 16.63
N PHE A 349 0.52 -15.96 17.72
CA PHE A 349 0.32 -14.56 18.12
C PHE A 349 1.63 -13.83 18.41
N VAL A 350 2.57 -14.46 19.12
CA VAL A 350 3.87 -13.84 19.41
C VAL A 350 4.66 -13.63 18.11
N CYS A 351 4.73 -14.64 17.26
CA CYS A 351 5.44 -14.56 15.98
C CYS A 351 4.80 -13.54 15.03
N VAL A 352 3.48 -13.46 14.92
CA VAL A 352 2.81 -12.50 14.04
C VAL A 352 3.04 -11.06 14.51
N VAL A 353 3.03 -10.82 15.82
CA VAL A 353 3.32 -9.48 16.39
C VAL A 353 4.75 -9.06 16.08
N ILE A 354 5.71 -9.98 16.20
CA ILE A 354 7.12 -9.68 15.90
C ILE A 354 7.32 -9.45 14.39
N VAL A 355 6.86 -10.36 13.55
CA VAL A 355 7.10 -10.30 12.10
C VAL A 355 6.30 -9.18 11.45
N GLN A 356 4.98 -9.12 11.70
CA GLN A 356 4.08 -8.18 11.06
C GLN A 356 3.87 -6.89 11.84
N GLY A 357 3.79 -6.97 13.16
CA GLY A 357 3.59 -5.79 14.01
C GLY A 357 4.84 -4.93 14.15
N LEU A 358 6.04 -5.52 14.13
CA LEU A 358 7.30 -4.81 14.35
C LEU A 358 8.18 -4.77 13.10
N LEU A 359 8.69 -5.92 12.65
CA LEU A 359 9.76 -5.97 11.65
C LEU A 359 9.30 -5.49 10.27
N PHE A 360 8.16 -5.96 9.80
CA PHE A 360 7.58 -5.49 8.54
C PHE A 360 7.27 -3.98 8.59
N GLN A 361 6.85 -3.45 9.75
CA GLN A 361 6.53 -2.03 9.89
C GLN A 361 7.75 -1.11 9.81
N MET A 362 8.95 -1.61 10.12
CA MET A 362 10.19 -0.87 9.89
C MET A 362 10.37 -0.55 8.39
N TRP A 363 10.03 -1.49 7.51
CA TRP A 363 10.01 -1.27 6.07
C TRP A 363 8.78 -0.48 5.62
N ASN A 364 7.59 -0.89 6.07
CA ASN A 364 6.32 -0.28 5.66
C ASN A 364 6.30 1.22 5.98
N ALA A 365 6.66 1.63 7.19
CA ALA A 365 6.64 3.03 7.61
C ALA A 365 7.62 3.94 6.86
N THR A 366 8.60 3.37 6.13
CA THR A 366 9.74 4.12 5.58
C THR A 366 9.83 4.09 4.06
N PHE A 367 9.28 3.06 3.39
CA PHE A 367 9.43 2.93 1.93
C PHE A 367 8.78 4.10 1.17
N ALA A 368 7.63 4.59 1.63
CA ALA A 368 6.89 5.68 0.96
C ALA A 368 7.78 6.92 0.80
N THR A 369 8.45 7.28 1.88
CA THR A 369 9.33 8.43 1.97
C THR A 369 10.68 8.16 1.28
N PHE A 370 11.24 6.95 1.45
CA PHE A 370 12.52 6.58 0.83
C PHE A 370 12.43 6.58 -0.70
N PHE A 371 11.40 5.96 -1.28
CA PHE A 371 11.23 5.90 -2.74
C PHE A 371 11.08 7.30 -3.34
N GLN A 372 10.33 8.19 -2.68
CA GLN A 372 10.13 9.56 -3.16
C GLN A 372 11.43 10.37 -3.18
N GLU A 373 12.36 10.10 -2.28
CA GLU A 373 13.66 10.79 -2.25
C GLU A 373 14.67 10.25 -3.29
N GLN A 374 14.41 9.09 -3.89
CA GLN A 374 15.23 8.57 -4.98
C GLN A 374 14.97 9.26 -6.32
N PHE A 375 13.84 9.97 -6.44
CA PHE A 375 13.42 10.63 -7.67
C PHE A 375 13.44 12.17 -7.55
N PRO A 376 13.91 12.88 -8.59
CA PRO A 376 13.79 14.34 -8.67
C PRO A 376 12.32 14.78 -8.59
N MET A 377 12.04 15.96 -8.02
CA MET A 377 10.68 16.45 -7.77
C MET A 377 9.77 16.37 -9.01
N ARG A 378 10.33 16.69 -10.20
CA ARG A 378 9.62 16.68 -11.49
C ARG A 378 9.01 15.33 -11.87
N ILE A 379 9.66 14.21 -11.51
CA ILE A 379 9.24 12.85 -11.84
C ILE A 379 8.92 12.01 -10.60
N ARG A 380 8.89 12.63 -9.41
CA ARG A 380 8.82 11.94 -8.11
C ARG A 380 7.56 11.10 -7.95
N VAL A 381 6.41 11.68 -8.23
CA VAL A 381 5.11 11.00 -8.06
C VAL A 381 4.98 9.86 -9.05
N THR A 382 5.28 10.11 -10.33
CA THR A 382 5.22 9.10 -11.39
C THR A 382 6.24 7.99 -11.18
N GLY A 383 7.48 8.31 -10.78
CA GLY A 383 8.52 7.35 -10.44
C GLY A 383 8.15 6.45 -9.25
N PHE A 384 7.63 7.05 -8.18
CA PHE A 384 7.11 6.33 -7.02
C PHE A 384 5.97 5.39 -7.41
N ALA A 385 4.91 5.93 -8.03
CA ALA A 385 3.70 5.18 -8.34
C ALA A 385 3.98 4.02 -9.29
N VAL A 386 4.75 4.24 -10.36
CA VAL A 386 5.07 3.19 -11.33
C VAL A 386 5.91 2.09 -10.68
N SER A 387 6.98 2.45 -9.98
CA SER A 387 7.88 1.45 -9.37
C SER A 387 7.17 0.61 -8.31
N GLN A 388 6.38 1.24 -7.45
CA GLN A 388 5.63 0.54 -6.41
C GLN A 388 4.55 -0.36 -7.02
N ASN A 389 3.75 0.13 -7.96
CA ASN A 389 2.63 -0.65 -8.48
C ASN A 389 3.09 -1.82 -9.35
N VAL A 390 4.18 -1.67 -10.11
CA VAL A 390 4.82 -2.80 -10.81
C VAL A 390 5.38 -3.82 -9.82
N GLY A 391 6.07 -3.36 -8.77
CA GLY A 391 6.58 -4.24 -7.72
C GLY A 391 5.47 -5.00 -6.98
N LEU A 392 4.37 -4.32 -6.64
CA LEU A 392 3.20 -4.94 -6.00
C LEU A 392 2.46 -5.91 -6.92
N MET A 393 2.36 -5.60 -8.22
CA MET A 393 1.81 -6.53 -9.20
C MET A 393 2.59 -7.84 -9.19
N ILE A 394 3.92 -7.78 -9.29
CA ILE A 394 4.78 -8.98 -9.26
C ILE A 394 4.66 -9.69 -7.91
N ALA A 395 4.72 -8.93 -6.80
CA ALA A 395 4.66 -9.50 -5.46
C ALA A 395 3.31 -10.18 -5.15
N SER A 396 2.22 -9.76 -5.81
CA SER A 396 0.90 -10.39 -5.65
C SER A 396 0.85 -11.84 -6.13
N PHE A 397 1.81 -12.28 -6.95
CA PHE A 397 1.93 -13.68 -7.40
C PHE A 397 2.75 -14.57 -6.45
N PHE A 398 3.45 -14.01 -5.45
CA PHE A 398 4.26 -14.80 -4.52
C PHE A 398 3.47 -15.89 -3.76
N PRO A 399 2.23 -15.66 -3.28
CA PRO A 399 1.42 -16.72 -2.68
C PRO A 399 1.21 -17.92 -3.61
N SER A 400 0.95 -17.68 -4.89
CA SER A 400 0.80 -18.75 -5.88
C SER A 400 2.09 -19.54 -6.08
N ILE A 401 3.24 -18.86 -6.05
CA ILE A 401 4.55 -19.52 -6.10
C ILE A 401 4.75 -20.37 -4.84
N PHE A 402 4.39 -19.88 -3.65
CA PHE A 402 4.48 -20.64 -2.40
C PHE A 402 3.64 -21.93 -2.44
N THR A 403 2.40 -21.85 -2.92
CA THR A 403 1.56 -23.04 -3.12
C THR A 403 2.14 -24.00 -4.17
N ALA A 404 2.81 -23.50 -5.21
CA ALA A 404 3.43 -24.34 -6.23
C ALA A 404 4.72 -25.05 -5.75
N ILE A 405 5.53 -24.40 -4.92
CA ILE A 405 6.77 -24.99 -4.37
C ILE A 405 6.52 -25.86 -3.14
N ALA A 406 5.45 -25.59 -2.39
CA ALA A 406 5.06 -26.33 -1.19
C ALA A 406 3.56 -26.65 -1.24
N PRO A 407 3.10 -27.50 -2.18
CA PRO A 407 1.71 -27.92 -2.26
C PRO A 407 1.27 -28.72 -1.02
N PRO A 408 -0.05 -28.86 -0.79
CA PRO A 408 -0.61 -29.78 0.21
C PRO A 408 0.07 -31.16 0.18
N GLY A 409 0.50 -31.65 1.35
CA GLY A 409 1.26 -32.89 1.48
C GLY A 409 2.79 -32.76 1.39
N SER A 410 3.32 -31.55 1.20
CA SER A 410 4.77 -31.31 1.24
C SER A 410 5.33 -31.36 2.66
N GLU A 411 6.53 -31.91 2.82
CA GLU A 411 7.28 -31.87 4.09
C GLU A 411 8.04 -30.54 4.24
N ASN A 412 8.29 -30.11 5.48
CA ASN A 412 9.12 -28.94 5.81
C ASN A 412 8.66 -27.61 5.18
N VAL A 413 7.35 -27.41 5.02
CA VAL A 413 6.75 -26.19 4.45
C VAL A 413 7.31 -24.90 5.09
N PRO A 414 7.45 -24.79 6.43
CA PRO A 414 7.98 -23.57 7.04
C PRO A 414 9.40 -23.22 6.62
N MET A 415 10.25 -24.24 6.43
CA MET A 415 11.65 -24.04 6.04
C MET A 415 11.75 -23.62 4.57
N VAL A 416 11.04 -24.30 3.66
CA VAL A 416 11.06 -24.00 2.21
C VAL A 416 10.58 -22.58 1.95
N ILE A 417 9.45 -22.20 2.55
CA ILE A 417 8.86 -20.88 2.34
C ILE A 417 9.61 -19.81 3.13
N GLY A 418 10.08 -20.13 4.33
CA GLY A 418 10.93 -19.24 5.12
C GLY A 418 12.22 -18.87 4.38
N LEU A 419 12.94 -19.85 3.82
CA LEU A 419 14.16 -19.61 3.04
C LEU A 419 13.88 -18.86 1.75
N THR A 420 12.78 -19.19 1.06
CA THR A 420 12.37 -18.47 -0.17
C THR A 420 12.05 -17.00 0.14
N THR A 421 11.29 -16.75 1.20
CA THR A 421 10.96 -15.40 1.69
C THR A 421 12.23 -14.64 2.07
N PHE A 422 13.12 -15.27 2.85
CA PHE A 422 14.40 -14.67 3.22
C PHE A 422 15.28 -14.36 2.01
N GLY A 423 15.35 -15.25 1.02
CA GLY A 423 16.10 -15.03 -0.23
C GLY A 423 15.56 -13.82 -1.02
N ILE A 424 14.23 -13.68 -1.13
CA ILE A 424 13.61 -12.52 -1.78
C ILE A 424 13.89 -11.24 -0.98
N CYS A 425 13.80 -11.28 0.35
CA CYS A 425 14.15 -10.17 1.22
C CYS A 425 15.63 -9.78 1.13
N LEU A 426 16.54 -10.75 0.94
CA LEU A 426 17.96 -10.50 0.72
C LEU A 426 18.19 -9.71 -0.57
N ILE A 427 17.53 -10.10 -1.66
CA ILE A 427 17.59 -9.38 -2.93
C ILE A 427 17.05 -7.95 -2.78
N ALA A 428 15.92 -7.78 -2.07
CA ALA A 428 15.35 -6.46 -1.76
C ALA A 428 16.28 -5.61 -0.87
N ALA A 429 16.94 -6.21 0.11
CA ALA A 429 17.90 -5.55 0.98
C ALA A 429 19.14 -5.10 0.20
N VAL A 430 19.67 -5.93 -0.71
CA VAL A 430 20.78 -5.55 -1.59
C VAL A 430 20.40 -4.35 -2.46
N ALA A 431 19.20 -4.37 -3.08
CA ALA A 431 18.72 -3.21 -3.83
C ALA A 431 18.63 -1.94 -2.97
N THR A 432 18.18 -2.09 -1.71
CA THR A 432 18.09 -0.99 -0.74
C THR A 432 19.48 -0.43 -0.37
N LEU A 433 20.48 -1.29 -0.19
CA LEU A 433 21.86 -0.90 0.12
C LEU A 433 22.56 -0.19 -1.03
N LEU A 434 22.24 -0.57 -2.26
CA LEU A 434 22.76 0.06 -3.49
C LEU A 434 22.11 1.43 -3.79
N SER A 435 21.05 1.79 -3.09
CA SER A 435 20.42 3.11 -3.23
C SER A 435 21.09 4.17 -2.35
N PRO A 436 21.25 5.41 -2.85
CA PRO A 436 21.77 6.53 -2.08
C PRO A 436 21.02 6.75 -0.76
N ASP A 437 21.78 7.03 0.29
CA ASP A 437 21.24 7.46 1.58
C ASP A 437 20.86 8.95 1.51
N THR A 438 19.62 9.25 1.89
CA THR A 438 19.01 10.58 1.75
C THR A 438 18.81 11.29 3.09
N ARG A 439 19.30 10.70 4.19
CA ARG A 439 19.14 11.15 5.59
C ARG A 439 19.47 12.63 5.86
N SER A 440 20.36 13.25 5.07
CA SER A 440 20.88 14.60 5.32
C SER A 440 20.64 15.59 4.18
N LYS A 441 19.84 15.25 3.17
CA LYS A 441 19.61 16.13 2.01
C LYS A 441 18.25 16.83 2.11
N SER A 442 18.27 18.16 2.01
CA SER A 442 17.06 18.94 1.72
C SER A 442 16.43 18.47 0.41
N LEU A 443 15.12 18.67 0.24
CA LEU A 443 14.48 18.48 -1.07
C LEU A 443 15.16 19.36 -2.15
N GLU A 444 15.67 20.53 -1.76
CA GLU A 444 16.41 21.45 -2.63
C GLU A 444 17.82 20.93 -2.95
N ASP A 445 18.50 20.25 -2.00
CA ASP A 445 19.81 19.62 -2.25
C ASP A 445 19.71 18.43 -3.21
N LEU A 446 18.56 17.75 -3.22
CA LEU A 446 18.26 16.66 -4.16
C LEU A 446 18.03 17.20 -5.59
N GLU A 447 17.63 18.47 -5.73
CA GLU A 447 17.44 19.14 -7.02
C GLU A 447 18.73 19.78 -7.55
N GLY A 448 19.57 20.29 -6.66
CA GLY A 448 20.83 20.95 -7.01
C GLY A 448 22.00 20.01 -7.33
N SER A 449 21.86 18.71 -7.06
CA SER A 449 22.90 17.73 -7.38
C SER A 449 22.68 17.20 -8.81
N PRO A 450 23.44 17.66 -9.83
CA PRO A 450 23.39 17.02 -11.14
C PRO A 450 23.69 15.54 -10.94
N ALA A 451 22.90 14.69 -11.61
CA ALA A 451 23.04 13.24 -11.57
C ALA A 451 24.52 12.88 -11.76
N ARG A 452 25.20 12.54 -10.67
CA ARG A 452 26.58 12.04 -10.72
C ARG A 452 26.51 10.63 -11.25
N GLY A 453 26.61 10.55 -12.58
CA GLY A 453 27.27 9.51 -13.37
C GLY A 453 27.03 8.03 -13.04
N ALA A 454 26.45 7.36 -14.05
CA ALA A 454 26.53 5.94 -14.39
C ALA A 454 25.71 4.93 -13.56
#